data_AF-A0A6S7HC52-F1
#
_entry.id   AF-A0A6S7HC52-F1
#
_cell.length_a   1.000
_cell.length_b   1.000
_cell.length_c   1.000
_cell.angle_alpha   90.00
_cell.angle_beta   90.00
_cell.angle_gamma   90.00
#
_symmetry.space_group_name_H-M   'P 1'
#
loop_
_entity.id
_entity.type
_entity.pdbx_description
1 polymer ?
#
loop_
_entity_poly.entity_id
_entity_poly.type
_entity_poly.pdbx_seq_one_letter_code
_entity_poly.pdbx_strand_id
1 'polypeptide(L)'
;MLGSLTMVLTPRQKEELNKAIADYLQSSGFSATLEAFKNDASLPEETDKKYSGLLEKKWISVIRLQKKVMELESKLAEAEKEVHFGGTRAGNNT
;
A
#
# COMPACT_ATOMS: atom_id res chain seq x y z
N MET A 1 0.93 25.40 -2.67
CA MET A 1 -0.07 25.11 -1.62
C MET A 1 0.27 23.76 -1.03
N LEU A 2 0.79 23.72 0.20
CA LEU A 2 0.92 22.47 0.95
C LEU A 2 -0.49 22.03 1.29
N GLY A 3 -0.98 21.00 0.58
CA GLY A 3 -2.26 20.38 0.89
C GLY A 3 -2.25 19.97 2.35
N SER A 4 -3.22 20.48 3.10
CA SER A 4 -3.50 20.10 4.48
C SER A 4 -3.25 18.60 4.67
N LEU A 5 -2.41 18.23 5.63
CA LEU A 5 -2.26 16.85 6.12
C LEU A 5 -3.58 16.47 6.79
N THR A 6 -4.64 16.34 6.01
CA THR A 6 -5.86 15.69 6.43
C THR A 6 -5.45 14.29 6.84
N MET A 7 -5.80 13.90 8.06
CA MET A 7 -5.63 12.53 8.50
C MET A 7 -6.31 11.62 7.47
N VAL A 8 -5.51 11.00 6.59
CA VAL A 8 -5.97 10.13 5.50
C VAL A 8 -6.62 8.86 6.06
N LEU A 9 -6.26 8.49 7.29
CA LEU A 9 -6.75 7.32 7.97
C LEU A 9 -7.96 7.66 8.83
N THR A 10 -9.04 6.90 8.66
CA THR A 10 -10.14 6.84 9.63
C THR A 10 -9.63 6.35 10.99
N PRO A 11 -10.37 6.60 12.09
CA PRO A 11 -9.99 6.12 13.43
C PRO A 11 -9.71 4.61 13.46
N ARG A 12 -10.56 3.82 12.79
CA ARG A 12 -10.39 2.36 12.68
C ARG A 12 -9.12 1.98 11.91
N GLN A 13 -8.84 2.65 10.79
CA GLN A 13 -7.62 2.38 10.01
C GLN A 13 -6.36 2.75 10.79
N LYS A 14 -6.40 3.84 11.57
CA LYS A 14 -5.31 4.22 12.48
C LYS A 14 -5.10 3.14 13.55
N GLU A 15 -6.17 2.64 14.17
CA GLU A 15 -6.10 1.59 15.17
C GLU A 15 -5.52 0.29 14.59
N GLU A 16 -5.99 -0.14 13.41
CA GLU A 16 -5.49 -1.33 12.72
C GLU A 16 -4.00 -1.17 12.33
N LEU A 17 -3.59 0.01 11.87
CA LEU A 17 -2.20 0.32 11.58
C LEU A 17 -1.33 0.25 12.84
N ASN A 18 -1.78 0.88 13.93
CA ASN A 18 -1.04 0.87 15.20
C ASN A 18 -0.85 -0.56 15.72
N LYS A 19 -1.87 -1.42 15.65
CA LYS A 19 -1.75 -2.83 16.04
C LYS A 19 -0.77 -3.60 15.15
N ALA A 20 -0.77 -3.34 13.84
CA ALA A 20 0.19 -3.94 12.92
C ALA A 20 1.64 -3.46 13.16
N ILE A 21 1.83 -2.20 13.56
CA ILE A 21 3.14 -1.66 13.95
C ILE A 21 3.61 -2.32 15.27
N ALA A 22 2.73 -2.43 16.27
CA ALA A 22 3.08 -3.08 17.53
C ALA A 22 3.50 -4.55 17.33
N ASP A 23 2.78 -5.31 16.50
CA ASP A 23 3.17 -6.67 16.12
C ASP A 23 4.55 -6.72 15.46
N TYR A 24 4.82 -5.81 14.52
CA TYR A 24 6.12 -5.71 13.85
C TYR A 24 7.27 -5.38 14.83
N LEU A 25 7.06 -4.43 15.73
CA LEU A 25 8.05 -4.08 16.75
C LEU A 25 8.32 -5.27 17.67
N GLN A 26 7.28 -6.02 18.03
CA GLN A 26 7.40 -7.22 18.85
C GLN A 26 8.16 -8.34 18.14
N SER A 27 7.81 -8.66 16.89
CA SER A 27 8.47 -9.72 16.12
C SER A 27 9.92 -9.38 15.75
N SER A 28 10.25 -8.09 15.69
CA SER A 28 11.60 -7.58 15.42
C SER A 28 12.46 -7.43 16.69
N GLY A 29 11.91 -7.69 17.88
CA GLY A 29 12.63 -7.60 19.16
C GLY A 29 12.86 -6.17 19.68
N PHE A 30 12.11 -5.17 19.18
CA PHE A 30 12.23 -3.77 19.58
C PHE A 30 11.45 -3.46 20.87
N SER A 31 11.73 -4.20 21.95
CA SER A 31 10.92 -4.17 23.18
C SER A 31 10.78 -2.78 23.81
N ALA A 32 11.86 -2.00 23.93
CA ALA A 32 11.78 -0.65 24.52
C ALA A 32 10.90 0.31 23.70
N THR A 33 11.01 0.23 22.36
CA THR A 33 10.19 1.02 21.45
C THR A 33 8.74 0.56 21.46
N LEU A 34 8.50 -0.75 21.53
CA LEU A 34 7.16 -1.32 21.64
C LEU A 34 6.42 -0.79 22.87
N GLU A 35 7.06 -0.79 24.03
CA GLU A 35 6.43 -0.33 25.27
C GLU A 35 6.11 1.16 25.23
N ALA A 36 7.04 1.99 24.75
CA ALA A 36 6.78 3.42 24.56
C ALA A 36 5.62 3.65 23.57
N PHE A 37 5.62 2.93 22.44
CA PHE A 37 4.59 3.06 21.41
C PHE A 37 3.21 2.61 21.90
N LYS A 38 3.12 1.51 22.67
CA LYS A 38 1.85 1.05 23.24
C LYS A 38 1.22 2.11 24.14
N ASN A 39 2.03 2.78 24.96
CA ASN A 39 1.57 3.86 25.82
C ASN A 39 1.05 5.05 25.00
N ASP A 40 1.85 5.54 24.05
CA ASP A 40 1.50 6.70 23.21
C ASP A 40 0.27 6.44 22.33
N ALA A 41 0.14 5.22 21.81
CA ALA A 41 -0.96 4.81 20.94
C ALA A 41 -2.18 4.27 21.70
N SER A 42 -2.12 4.21 23.03
CA SER A 42 -3.16 3.63 23.91
C SER A 42 -3.59 2.23 23.46
N LEU A 43 -2.60 1.40 23.13
CA LEU A 43 -2.81 0.01 22.70
C LEU A 43 -2.93 -0.93 23.90
N PRO A 44 -3.70 -2.03 23.77
CA PRO A 44 -3.72 -3.08 24.78
C PRO A 44 -2.35 -3.78 24.92
N GLU A 45 -2.11 -4.43 26.07
CA GLU A 45 -0.88 -5.20 26.31
C GLU A 45 -0.68 -6.32 25.27
N GLU A 46 -1.76 -7.02 24.92
CA GLU A 46 -1.74 -8.11 23.95
C GLU A 46 -2.23 -7.69 22.56
N THR A 47 -1.45 -8.04 21.54
CA THR A 47 -1.80 -7.86 20.14
C THR A 47 -2.48 -9.12 19.59
N ASP A 48 -3.64 -8.96 18.95
CA ASP A 48 -4.39 -10.07 18.35
C ASP A 48 -3.59 -10.76 17.24
N LYS A 49 -3.61 -12.10 17.20
CA LYS A 49 -2.91 -12.94 16.21
C LYS A 49 -3.21 -12.56 14.76
N LYS A 50 -4.36 -11.94 14.48
CA LYS A 50 -4.67 -11.46 13.12
C LYS A 50 -3.71 -10.39 12.58
N TYR A 51 -2.96 -9.71 13.46
CA TYR A 51 -1.97 -8.70 13.06
C TYR A 51 -0.59 -9.31 12.77
N SER A 52 -0.38 -10.60 13.03
CA SER A 52 0.89 -11.28 12.87
C SER A 52 1.47 -11.19 11.46
N GLY A 53 2.59 -10.46 11.34
CA GLY A 53 3.30 -10.18 10.09
C GLY A 53 2.48 -9.36 9.09
N LEU A 54 1.40 -8.70 9.52
CA LEU A 54 0.47 -8.00 8.63
C LEU A 54 1.13 -6.78 7.98
N LEU A 55 1.94 -6.03 8.73
CA LEU A 55 2.61 -4.84 8.24
C LEU A 55 3.56 -5.16 7.08
N GLU A 56 4.40 -6.17 7.25
CA GLU A 56 5.35 -6.63 6.24
C GLU A 56 4.65 -7.17 4.98
N LYS A 57 3.61 -8.00 5.16
CA LYS A 57 2.79 -8.52 4.05
C LYS A 57 2.15 -7.39 3.24
N LYS A 58 1.61 -6.37 3.90
CA LYS A 58 1.03 -5.19 3.25
C LYS A 58 2.09 -4.38 2.52
N TRP A 59 3.24 -4.13 3.14
CA TRP A 59 4.37 -3.41 2.54
C TRP A 59 4.82 -4.06 1.21
N ILE A 60 5.10 -5.37 1.25
CA ILE A 60 5.52 -6.13 0.05
C ILE A 60 4.41 -6.12 -1.02
N SER A 61 3.15 -6.28 -0.60
CA SER A 61 2.00 -6.28 -1.52
C SER A 61 1.82 -4.93 -2.22
N VAL A 62 1.98 -3.81 -1.52
CA VAL A 62 1.88 -2.47 -2.10
C VAL A 62 2.93 -2.29 -3.20
N ILE A 63 4.19 -2.61 -2.92
CA ILE A 63 5.28 -2.50 -3.91
C ILE A 63 5.01 -3.40 -5.13
N ARG A 64 4.57 -4.64 -4.90
CA ARG A 64 4.26 -5.58 -5.97
C ARG A 64 3.09 -5.10 -6.84
N LEU A 65 2.04 -4.56 -6.22
CA LEU A 65 0.87 -4.06 -6.93
C LEU A 65 1.19 -2.79 -7.71
N GLN A 66 1.98 -1.86 -7.16
CA GLN A 66 2.45 -0.68 -7.88
C GLN A 66 3.23 -1.07 -9.14
N LYS A 67 4.16 -2.03 -9.03
CA LYS A 67 4.86 -2.57 -10.21
C LYS A 67 3.89 -3.15 -11.24
N LYS A 68 2.86 -3.88 -10.78
CA LYS A 68 1.87 -4.47 -11.68
C LYS A 68 1.01 -3.41 -12.37
N VAL A 69 0.62 -2.36 -11.65
CA VAL A 69 -0.11 -1.21 -12.21
C VAL A 69 0.71 -0.55 -13.31
N MET A 70 1.98 -0.22 -13.05
CA MET A 70 2.87 0.38 -14.06
C MET A 70 3.05 -0.50 -15.30
N GLU A 71 3.21 -1.82 -15.11
CA GLU A 71 3.30 -2.78 -16.22
C GLU A 71 2.02 -2.79 -17.08
N LEU A 72 0.85 -2.76 -16.43
CA LEU A 72 -0.44 -2.76 -17.10
C LEU A 72 -0.72 -1.43 -17.81
N GLU A 73 -0.38 -0.30 -17.20
CA GLU A 73 -0.48 1.03 -17.82
C GLU A 73 0.44 1.12 -19.06
N SER A 74 1.65 0.58 -19.00
CA SER A 74 2.55 0.52 -20.15
C SER A 74 1.98 -0.33 -21.29
N LYS A 75 1.42 -1.50 -20.99
CA LYS A 75 0.78 -2.39 -21.97
C LYS A 75 -0.45 -1.75 -22.61
N LEU A 76 -1.25 -1.04 -21.81
CA LEU A 76 -2.40 -0.30 -22.29
C LEU A 76 -1.96 0.80 -23.27
N ALA A 77 -0.95 1.59 -22.90
CA ALA A 77 -0.44 2.66 -23.77
C ALA A 77 0.17 2.14 -25.09
N GLU A 78 0.77 0.94 -25.08
CA GLU A 78 1.26 0.28 -26.30
C GLU A 78 0.10 -0.19 -27.19
N ALA A 79 -0.89 -0.89 -26.60
CA ALA A 79 -2.08 -1.34 -27.33
C ALA A 79 -2.90 -0.17 -27.93
N GLU A 80 -3.05 0.93 -27.18
CA GLU A 80 -3.74 2.15 -27.65
C GLU A 80 -3.02 2.77 -28.87
N LYS A 81 -1.68 2.76 -28.90
CA LYS A 81 -0.91 3.20 -30.07
C LYS A 81 -1.14 2.27 -31.26
N GLU A 82 -1.07 0.96 -31.08
CA GLU A 82 -1.28 -0.01 -32.18
C GLU A 82 -2.65 0.13 -32.83
N VAL A 83 -3.71 0.34 -32.04
CA VAL A 83 -5.06 0.60 -32.55
C VAL A 83 -5.10 1.90 -33.35
N HIS A 84 -4.47 2.97 -32.86
CA HIS A 84 -4.46 4.27 -33.52
C HIS A 84 -3.66 4.27 -34.83
N PHE A 85 -2.56 3.53 -34.93
CA PHE A 85 -1.76 3.42 -36.15
C PHE A 85 -2.24 2.32 -37.11
N GLY A 86 -2.89 1.28 -36.60
CA GLY A 86 -3.48 0.19 -37.39
C GLY A 86 -4.75 0.62 -38.13
N GLY A 87 -5.58 1.49 -37.54
CA GLY A 87 -6.80 2.02 -38.15
C GLY A 87 -6.56 2.93 -39.36
N THR A 88 -5.41 3.64 -39.42
CA THR A 88 -5.12 4.57 -40.51
C THR A 88 -4.64 3.88 -41.80
N ARG A 89 -4.14 2.65 -41.73
CA ARG A 89 -3.64 1.91 -42.92
C ARG A 89 -4.74 1.25 -43.75
N ALA A 90 -5.94 1.05 -43.19
CA ALA A 90 -7.04 0.40 -43.91
C ALA A 90 -7.89 1.35 -44.77
N GLY A 91 -7.65 2.67 -44.72
CA GLY A 91 -8.44 3.68 -45.43
C GLY A 91 -7.85 4.24 -46.73
N ASN A 92 -6.58 3.95 -47.04
CA ASN A 92 -5.88 4.51 -48.21
C ASN A 92 -5.45 3.40 -49.19
N ASN A 93 -6.39 2.61 -49.69
CA ASN A 93 -6.18 1.82 -50.91
C ASN A 93 -7.50 1.40 -51.57
N THR A 94 -8.28 2.37 -52.07
CA THR A 94 -9.27 2.24 -53.17
C THR A 94 -9.70 3.62 -53.60
#